data_AF-A0A109MSF4-F1
#
_entry.id   AF-A0A109MSF4-F1
#
_cell.length_a   1.000
_cell.length_b   1.000
_cell.length_c   1.000
_cell.angle_alpha   90.00
_cell.angle_beta   90.00
_cell.angle_gamma   90.00
#
_symmetry.space_group_name_H-M   'P 1'
#
loop_
_entity.id
_entity.type
_entity.pdbx_description
1 polymer ?
#
loop_
_entity_poly.entity_id
_entity_poly.type
_entity_poly.pdbx_seq_one_letter_code
_entity_poly.pdbx_strand_id
1 'polypeptide(L)'
;MMHLSGTEKRLLHSIKVRTAKANRDNISRTKAYEQFFREHPEIQWSFLAGMVSRNAGWNMCDLEGVWFSRMLGRKYRRHLFLTYEEANWRIFQDAYPQLLLYHYSTRYRRPLFHLGRFFFITQFMTNAWNAFWISGNRENLVTALIINEQNIIEKPVIKKQSFVFHSLLFFLQDWMHFSTVLFPTCTGKLYGSSVSHFRNIDERIKLGKRLAGLLFSKELFSQFHEFSCRTEPTGARYDYERYRKKPRRHETPMLRKVYPVISHQIEKTEQWDMYRRVKKDWLIEPEWEENPQLSEWYDHKQKQLHTAVMVKEWLGFH
;
A
#
# COMPACT_ATOMS: atom_id res chain seq x y z
N MET A 1 -1.83 10.85 35.00
CA MET A 1 -2.28 11.34 33.67
C MET A 1 -1.22 12.25 33.10
N MET A 2 -0.82 12.08 31.85
CA MET A 2 0.17 12.96 31.21
C MET A 2 -0.49 14.32 30.91
N HIS A 3 0.05 15.41 31.48
CA HIS A 3 -0.49 16.75 31.29
C HIS A 3 -0.02 17.30 29.94
N LEU A 4 -0.95 17.47 28.98
CA LEU A 4 -0.65 18.04 27.67
C LEU A 4 -0.62 19.58 27.72
N SER A 5 0.43 20.17 27.16
CA SER A 5 0.49 21.61 26.92
C SER A 5 -0.58 22.07 25.91
N GLY A 6 -0.96 23.35 25.96
CA GLY A 6 -1.90 23.92 24.97
C GLY A 6 -1.40 23.79 23.52
N THR A 7 -0.08 23.86 23.32
CA THR A 7 0.55 23.65 22.01
C THR A 7 0.40 22.20 21.54
N GLU A 8 0.61 21.21 22.41
CA GLU A 8 0.42 19.80 22.05
C GLU A 8 -1.04 19.48 21.74
N LYS A 9 -2.01 20.06 22.47
CA LYS A 9 -3.44 19.89 22.17
C LYS A 9 -3.78 20.40 20.76
N ARG A 10 -3.30 21.60 20.39
CA ARG A 10 -3.47 22.16 19.04
C ARG A 10 -2.79 21.30 17.98
N LEU A 11 -1.59 20.80 18.27
CA LEU A 11 -0.86 19.92 17.37
C LEU A 11 -1.63 18.61 17.11
N LEU A 12 -2.12 17.96 18.17
CA LEU A 12 -2.93 16.75 18.06
C LEU A 12 -4.17 16.98 17.19
N HIS A 13 -4.87 18.09 17.40
CA HIS A 13 -6.03 18.45 16.57
C HIS A 13 -5.65 18.64 15.11
N SER A 14 -4.58 19.39 14.83
CA SER A 14 -4.05 19.60 13.48
C SER A 14 -3.70 18.28 12.78
N ILE A 15 -2.99 17.38 13.45
CA ILE A 15 -2.65 16.06 12.90
C ILE A 15 -3.92 15.27 12.58
N LYS A 16 -4.91 15.23 13.48
CA LYS A 16 -6.18 14.53 13.23
C LYS A 16 -6.90 15.06 11.98
N VAL A 17 -7.00 16.39 11.85
CA VAL A 17 -7.66 17.03 10.70
C VAL A 17 -6.91 16.74 9.41
N ARG A 18 -5.57 16.85 9.42
CA ARG A 18 -4.72 16.56 8.25
C ARG A 18 -4.83 15.09 7.84
N THR A 19 -4.80 14.16 8.79
CA THR A 19 -4.96 12.73 8.53
C THR A 19 -6.33 12.44 7.93
N ALA A 20 -7.42 12.94 8.52
CA ALA A 20 -8.77 12.72 7.98
C ALA A 20 -8.92 13.25 6.55
N LYS A 21 -8.38 14.44 6.27
CA LYS A 21 -8.39 15.03 4.92
C LYS A 21 -7.60 14.19 3.91
N ALA A 22 -6.44 13.69 4.29
CA ALA A 22 -5.56 12.91 3.43
C ALA A 22 -6.03 11.44 3.27
N ASN A 23 -6.77 10.91 4.25
CA ASN A 23 -7.31 9.54 4.23
C ASN A 23 -8.68 9.42 3.54
N ARG A 24 -9.05 10.38 2.69
CA ARG A 24 -10.37 10.43 2.04
C ARG A 24 -10.56 9.35 0.98
N ASP A 25 -9.55 9.13 0.14
CA ASP A 25 -9.55 8.13 -0.92
C ASP A 25 -8.12 7.67 -1.22
N ASN A 26 -7.95 6.62 -2.04
CA ASN A 26 -6.63 6.12 -2.39
C ASN A 26 -5.72 7.21 -3.01
N ILE A 27 -6.27 8.09 -3.84
CA ILE A 27 -5.51 9.16 -4.48
C ILE A 27 -4.97 10.18 -3.47
N SER A 28 -5.80 10.62 -2.52
CA SER A 28 -5.34 11.56 -1.49
C SER A 28 -4.27 10.94 -0.59
N ARG A 29 -4.36 9.63 -0.32
CA ARG A 29 -3.34 8.88 0.43
C ARG A 29 -2.02 8.80 -0.32
N THR A 30 -2.06 8.37 -1.59
CA THR A 30 -0.88 8.29 -2.47
C THR A 30 -0.15 9.64 -2.52
N LYS A 31 -0.89 10.72 -2.80
CA LYS A 31 -0.31 12.07 -2.87
C LYS A 31 0.29 12.52 -1.54
N ALA A 32 -0.35 12.19 -0.42
CA ALA A 32 0.15 12.58 0.89
C ALA A 32 1.47 11.88 1.23
N TYR A 33 1.63 10.61 0.84
CA TYR A 33 2.89 9.89 0.95
C TYR A 33 4.00 10.48 0.06
N GLU A 34 3.69 10.75 -1.20
CA GLU A 34 4.64 11.34 -2.15
C GLU A 34 5.10 12.74 -1.74
N GLN A 35 4.16 13.58 -1.29
CA GLN A 35 4.50 14.88 -0.76
C GLN A 35 5.38 14.74 0.49
N PHE A 36 5.04 13.82 1.39
CA PHE A 36 5.81 13.61 2.61
C PHE A 36 7.25 13.19 2.29
N PHE A 37 7.45 12.24 1.38
CA PHE A 37 8.77 11.81 0.96
C PHE A 37 9.59 12.95 0.35
N ARG A 38 8.96 13.81 -0.45
CA ARG A 38 9.62 15.00 -1.02
C ARG A 38 10.12 15.95 0.06
N GLU A 39 9.39 16.08 1.16
CA GLU A 39 9.78 16.91 2.31
C GLU A 39 10.80 16.23 3.24
N HIS A 40 10.74 14.89 3.36
CA HIS A 40 11.53 14.07 4.29
C HIS A 40 12.06 12.81 3.58
N PRO A 41 13.03 12.94 2.64
CA PRO A 41 13.53 11.82 1.82
C PRO A 41 14.24 10.73 2.62
N GLU A 42 14.67 11.01 3.85
CA GLU A 42 15.19 10.03 4.79
C GLU A 42 14.11 9.04 5.28
N ILE A 43 12.83 9.40 5.19
CA ILE A 43 11.70 8.53 5.55
C ILE A 43 11.30 7.70 4.32
N GLN A 44 12.18 6.80 3.93
CA GLN A 44 12.06 5.92 2.76
C GLN A 44 10.73 5.17 2.68
N TRP A 45 10.18 4.76 3.83
CA TRP A 45 8.90 4.05 3.87
C TRP A 45 7.75 4.87 3.27
N SER A 46 7.77 6.20 3.37
CA SER A 46 6.73 7.04 2.77
C SER A 46 6.71 6.93 1.25
N PHE A 47 7.86 6.83 0.58
CA PHE A 47 7.90 6.59 -0.87
C PHE A 47 7.42 5.19 -1.23
N LEU A 48 7.84 4.18 -0.46
CA LEU A 48 7.37 2.81 -0.61
C LEU A 48 5.84 2.73 -0.50
N ALA A 49 5.27 3.32 0.56
CA ALA A 49 3.83 3.38 0.77
C ALA A 49 3.11 4.14 -0.36
N GLY A 50 3.70 5.20 -0.91
CA GLY A 50 3.19 5.90 -2.10
C GLY A 50 3.12 4.99 -3.33
N MET A 51 4.22 4.32 -3.66
CA MET A 51 4.30 3.43 -4.82
C MET A 51 3.41 2.18 -4.68
N VAL A 52 3.31 1.60 -3.48
CA VAL A 52 2.37 0.51 -3.18
C VAL A 52 0.93 1.01 -3.20
N SER A 53 0.65 2.24 -2.76
CA SER A 53 -0.68 2.85 -2.82
C SER A 53 -1.15 3.07 -4.26
N ARG A 54 -0.26 3.42 -5.20
CA ARG A 54 -0.56 3.42 -6.64
C ARG A 54 -0.97 2.03 -7.13
N ASN A 55 -0.29 0.99 -6.63
CA ASN A 55 -0.63 -0.39 -6.93
C ASN A 55 -1.99 -0.81 -6.33
N ALA A 56 -2.44 -0.21 -5.24
CA ALA A 56 -3.80 -0.43 -4.77
C ALA A 56 -4.82 0.29 -5.67
N GLY A 57 -4.51 1.52 -6.10
CA GLY A 57 -5.41 2.35 -6.93
C GLY A 57 -5.80 1.70 -8.25
N TRP A 58 -4.82 1.25 -9.05
CA TRP A 58 -5.11 0.54 -10.31
C TRP A 58 -5.84 -0.79 -10.12
N ASN A 59 -5.48 -1.59 -9.11
CA ASN A 59 -6.19 -2.83 -8.78
C ASN A 59 -7.65 -2.57 -8.40
N MET A 60 -7.94 -1.48 -7.67
CA MET A 60 -9.31 -1.07 -7.40
C MET A 60 -10.06 -0.75 -8.71
N CYS A 61 -9.46 0.02 -9.61
CA CYS A 61 -10.13 0.46 -10.84
C CYS A 61 -10.24 -0.64 -11.89
N ASP A 62 -9.34 -1.62 -11.88
CA ASP A 62 -9.39 -2.79 -12.76
C ASP A 62 -10.66 -3.58 -12.60
N LEU A 63 -11.21 -3.64 -11.38
CA LEU A 63 -12.49 -4.29 -11.11
C LEU A 63 -13.60 -3.68 -11.99
N GLU A 64 -13.57 -2.38 -12.26
CA GLU A 64 -14.53 -1.70 -13.14
C GLU A 64 -14.00 -1.56 -14.59
N GLY A 65 -12.86 -2.19 -14.89
CA GLY A 65 -12.31 -2.29 -16.22
C GLY A 65 -13.02 -3.32 -17.09
N VAL A 66 -12.73 -3.27 -18.40
CA VAL A 66 -13.39 -4.08 -19.44
C VAL A 66 -13.34 -5.58 -19.10
N TRP A 67 -12.20 -6.08 -18.63
CA TRP A 67 -11.96 -7.51 -18.44
C TRP A 67 -12.58 -8.07 -17.15
N PHE A 68 -12.35 -7.43 -16.00
CA PHE A 68 -12.91 -7.92 -14.73
C PHE A 68 -14.42 -7.73 -14.65
N SER A 69 -14.99 -6.70 -15.29
CA SER A 69 -16.45 -6.50 -15.29
C SER A 69 -17.22 -7.61 -16.04
N ARG A 70 -16.60 -8.23 -17.05
CA ARG A 70 -17.13 -9.40 -17.78
C ARG A 70 -16.94 -10.72 -17.02
N MET A 71 -15.87 -10.82 -16.27
CA MET A 71 -15.52 -12.02 -15.53
C MET A 71 -16.24 -12.13 -14.19
N LEU A 72 -16.41 -11.01 -13.48
CA LEU A 72 -16.87 -10.94 -12.10
C LEU A 72 -18.18 -10.15 -11.96
N GLY A 73 -19.13 -10.73 -11.23
CA GLY A 73 -20.38 -10.06 -10.89
C GLY A 73 -20.17 -8.79 -10.06
N ARG A 74 -21.02 -7.77 -10.28
CA ARG A 74 -20.93 -6.45 -9.63
C ARG A 74 -20.84 -6.50 -8.10
N LYS A 75 -21.60 -7.39 -7.45
CA LYS A 75 -21.57 -7.55 -5.98
C LYS A 75 -20.19 -7.98 -5.48
N TYR A 76 -19.55 -8.91 -6.19
CA TYR A 76 -18.24 -9.42 -5.84
C TYR A 76 -17.14 -8.38 -6.06
N ARG A 77 -17.18 -7.68 -7.20
CA ARG A 77 -16.27 -6.56 -7.47
C ARG A 77 -16.35 -5.46 -6.43
N ARG A 78 -17.57 -5.09 -6.01
CA ARG A 78 -17.78 -4.14 -4.90
C ARG A 78 -17.16 -4.64 -3.60
N HIS A 79 -17.30 -5.93 -3.28
CA HIS A 79 -16.69 -6.51 -2.09
C HIS A 79 -15.15 -6.43 -2.14
N LEU A 80 -14.55 -6.79 -3.28
CA LEU A 80 -13.11 -6.68 -3.49
C LEU A 80 -12.61 -5.23 -3.36
N PHE A 81 -13.32 -4.28 -3.97
CA PHE A 81 -13.03 -2.85 -3.81
C PHE A 81 -13.05 -2.43 -2.33
N LEU A 82 -14.08 -2.80 -1.58
CA LEU A 82 -14.18 -2.48 -0.16
C LEU A 82 -13.04 -3.11 0.66
N THR A 83 -12.61 -4.34 0.33
CA THR A 83 -11.45 -4.98 0.96
C THR A 83 -10.15 -4.20 0.70
N TYR A 84 -9.90 -3.77 -0.54
CA TYR A 84 -8.76 -2.91 -0.85
C TYR A 84 -8.85 -1.57 -0.11
N GLU A 85 -10.02 -0.95 -0.11
CA GLU A 85 -10.24 0.36 0.49
C GLU A 85 -10.04 0.31 2.01
N GLU A 86 -10.61 -0.68 2.69
CA GLU A 86 -10.45 -0.87 4.14
C GLU A 86 -8.98 -1.11 4.52
N ALA A 87 -8.26 -1.96 3.78
CA ALA A 87 -6.84 -2.19 4.03
C ALA A 87 -6.03 -0.90 3.94
N ASN A 88 -6.14 -0.20 2.81
CA ASN A 88 -5.38 1.03 2.56
C ASN A 88 -5.76 2.15 3.53
N TRP A 89 -7.04 2.26 3.88
CA TRP A 89 -7.53 3.24 4.84
C TRP A 89 -6.95 2.99 6.25
N ARG A 90 -6.95 1.73 6.73
CA ARG A 90 -6.41 1.37 8.06
C ARG A 90 -4.91 1.62 8.15
N ILE A 91 -4.15 1.23 7.11
CA ILE A 91 -2.71 1.48 7.02
C ILE A 91 -2.43 2.98 7.12
N PHE A 92 -3.11 3.79 6.32
CA PHE A 92 -2.89 5.24 6.31
C PHE A 92 -3.34 5.90 7.60
N GLN A 93 -4.45 5.46 8.18
CA GLN A 93 -4.99 5.97 9.44
C GLN A 93 -3.98 5.82 10.60
N ASP A 94 -3.18 4.76 10.59
CA ASP A 94 -2.13 4.52 11.57
C ASP A 94 -0.81 5.21 11.21
N ALA A 95 -0.33 5.07 9.97
CA ALA A 95 1.00 5.51 9.59
C ALA A 95 1.11 7.02 9.39
N TYR A 96 0.11 7.68 8.79
CA TYR A 96 0.23 9.10 8.46
C TYR A 96 0.34 10.03 9.68
N PRO A 97 -0.40 9.81 10.79
CA PRO A 97 -0.13 10.54 12.04
C PRO A 97 1.30 10.38 12.55
N GLN A 98 1.93 9.21 12.39
CA GLN A 98 3.33 8.98 12.77
C GLN A 98 4.28 9.83 11.92
N LEU A 99 4.07 9.86 10.61
CA LEU A 99 4.81 10.71 9.68
C LEU A 99 4.67 12.19 10.08
N LEU A 100 3.45 12.64 10.40
CA LEU A 100 3.24 14.01 10.85
C LEU A 100 3.93 14.30 12.19
N LEU A 101 3.91 13.36 13.14
CA LEU A 101 4.67 13.51 14.39
C LEU A 101 6.16 13.67 14.13
N TYR A 102 6.73 12.92 13.19
CA TYR A 102 8.13 13.10 12.76
C TYR A 102 8.36 14.49 12.16
N HIS A 103 7.52 14.91 11.20
CA HIS A 103 7.60 16.24 10.58
C HIS A 103 7.54 17.38 11.59
N TYR A 104 6.69 17.28 12.61
CA TYR A 104 6.66 18.29 13.66
C TYR A 104 7.84 18.15 14.63
N SER A 105 8.32 16.94 14.90
CA SER A 105 9.50 16.71 15.74
C SER A 105 10.73 17.41 15.14
N THR A 106 10.94 17.32 13.83
CA THR A 106 12.04 18.02 13.13
C THR A 106 11.90 19.54 13.23
N ARG A 107 10.67 20.08 13.04
CA ARG A 107 10.40 21.53 13.18
C ARG A 107 10.62 22.06 14.59
N TYR A 108 10.22 21.31 15.61
CA TYR A 108 10.41 21.68 17.01
C TYR A 108 11.77 21.26 17.57
N ARG A 109 12.60 20.58 16.77
CA ARG A 109 13.93 20.05 17.14
C ARG A 109 13.91 19.18 18.42
N ARG A 110 12.83 18.43 18.62
CA ARG A 110 12.68 17.50 19.75
C ARG A 110 11.72 16.37 19.38
N PRO A 111 11.91 15.14 19.91
CA PRO A 111 11.00 14.03 19.64
C PRO A 111 9.61 14.32 20.25
N LEU A 112 8.56 14.09 19.46
CA LEU A 112 7.15 14.22 19.87
C LEU A 112 6.41 12.88 19.88
N PHE A 113 7.13 11.75 19.84
CA PHE A 113 6.53 10.42 19.69
C PHE A 113 5.71 9.97 20.91
N HIS A 114 5.87 10.61 22.07
CA HIS A 114 5.01 10.39 23.24
C HIS A 114 3.53 10.75 22.97
N LEU A 115 3.28 11.62 21.99
CA LEU A 115 1.94 11.96 21.51
C LEU A 115 1.32 10.83 20.67
N GLY A 116 2.10 9.82 20.28
CA GLY A 116 1.63 8.71 19.45
C GLY A 116 0.45 7.95 20.05
N ARG A 117 0.39 7.86 21.38
CA ARG A 117 -0.71 7.24 22.13
C ARG A 117 -2.09 7.81 21.78
N PHE A 118 -2.18 9.09 21.40
CA PHE A 118 -3.44 9.75 21.05
C PHE A 118 -3.94 9.41 19.64
N PHE A 119 -3.14 8.64 18.89
CA PHE A 119 -3.45 8.09 17.57
C PHE A 119 -3.43 6.56 17.57
N PHE A 120 -3.42 5.91 18.74
CA PHE A 120 -3.34 4.46 18.90
C PHE A 120 -2.05 3.82 18.34
N ILE A 121 -1.00 4.62 18.14
CA ILE A 121 0.30 4.13 17.68
C ILE A 121 0.86 3.18 18.75
N THR A 122 1.34 2.03 18.29
CA THR A 122 1.89 0.95 19.12
C THR A 122 3.13 1.40 19.90
N GLN A 123 3.41 0.74 21.03
CA GLN A 123 4.66 0.97 21.76
C GLN A 123 5.84 0.50 20.91
N PHE A 124 5.66 -0.58 20.13
CA PHE A 124 6.61 -1.02 19.12
C PHE A 124 7.03 0.12 18.18
N MET A 125 6.07 0.80 17.55
CA MET A 125 6.39 1.92 16.66
C MET A 125 6.93 3.14 17.40
N THR A 126 6.43 3.43 18.60
CA THR A 126 6.98 4.52 19.43
C THR A 126 8.47 4.30 19.71
N ASN A 127 8.88 3.06 20.00
CA ASN A 127 10.29 2.71 20.21
C ASN A 127 11.10 2.83 18.91
N ALA A 128 10.57 2.35 17.79
CA ALA A 128 11.22 2.44 16.49
C ALA A 128 11.48 3.90 16.06
N TRP A 129 10.52 4.79 16.27
CA TRP A 129 10.69 6.22 15.98
C TRP A 129 11.72 6.90 16.87
N ASN A 130 11.75 6.59 18.17
CA ASN A 130 12.79 7.10 19.07
C ASN A 130 14.18 6.59 18.67
N ALA A 131 14.30 5.30 18.33
CA ALA A 131 15.57 4.74 17.85
C ALA A 131 16.03 5.39 16.54
N PHE A 132 15.11 5.63 15.59
CA PHE A 132 15.41 6.35 14.36
C PHE A 132 15.84 7.80 14.61
N TRP A 133 15.19 8.51 15.54
CA TRP A 133 15.55 9.89 15.88
C TRP A 133 16.99 10.02 16.40
N ILE A 134 17.49 9.00 17.10
CA ILE A 134 18.86 8.98 17.63
C ILE A 134 19.86 8.52 16.55
N SER A 135 19.54 7.45 15.83
CA SER A 135 20.50 6.75 14.96
C SER A 135 20.47 7.17 13.49
N GLY A 136 19.35 7.71 13.01
CA GLY A 136 19.10 7.95 11.58
C GLY A 136 19.02 6.67 10.73
N ASN A 137 18.94 5.48 11.33
CA ASN A 137 18.95 4.21 10.59
C ASN A 137 17.61 4.00 9.84
N ARG A 138 17.65 4.32 8.53
CA ARG A 138 16.47 4.29 7.63
C ARG A 138 15.91 2.88 7.45
N GLU A 139 16.79 1.89 7.35
CA GLU A 139 16.41 0.50 7.10
C GLU A 139 15.62 -0.10 8.28
N ASN A 140 16.09 0.18 9.51
CA ASN A 140 15.38 -0.25 10.71
C ASN A 140 13.98 0.38 10.79
N LEU A 141 13.85 1.67 10.46
CA LEU A 141 12.56 2.34 10.47
C LEU A 141 11.62 1.78 9.39
N VAL A 142 12.11 1.57 8.17
CA VAL A 142 11.34 0.97 7.07
C VAL A 142 10.84 -0.42 7.45
N THR A 143 11.73 -1.26 7.99
CA THR A 143 11.37 -2.61 8.45
C THR A 143 10.32 -2.57 9.55
N ALA A 144 10.47 -1.68 10.55
CA ALA A 144 9.49 -1.52 11.61
C ALA A 144 8.11 -1.09 11.08
N LEU A 145 8.07 -0.10 10.18
CA LEU A 145 6.82 0.36 9.56
C LEU A 145 6.14 -0.74 8.74
N ILE A 146 6.90 -1.55 7.98
CA ILE A 146 6.38 -2.73 7.25
C ILE A 146 5.77 -3.75 8.24
N ILE A 147 6.49 -4.10 9.30
CA ILE A 147 5.99 -5.05 10.32
C ILE A 147 4.69 -4.52 10.93
N ASN A 148 4.67 -3.25 11.32
CA ASN A 148 3.50 -2.63 11.93
C ASN A 148 2.30 -2.63 10.98
N GLU A 149 2.49 -2.21 9.73
CA GLU A 149 1.47 -2.23 8.68
C GLU A 149 0.82 -3.60 8.53
N GLN A 150 1.65 -4.64 8.37
CA GLN A 150 1.17 -6.00 8.11
C GLN A 150 0.41 -6.59 9.31
N ASN A 151 0.74 -6.20 10.54
CA ASN A 151 0.01 -6.61 11.73
C ASN A 151 -1.30 -5.82 11.92
N ILE A 152 -1.35 -4.56 11.52
CA ILE A 152 -2.57 -3.72 11.59
C ILE A 152 -3.69 -4.29 10.73
N ILE A 153 -3.38 -4.76 9.52
CA ILE A 153 -4.40 -5.28 8.59
C ILE A 153 -4.74 -6.76 8.82
N GLU A 154 -3.90 -7.49 9.56
CA GLU A 154 -4.00 -8.95 9.70
C GLU A 154 -5.37 -9.42 10.19
N LYS A 155 -5.80 -8.97 11.38
CA LYS A 155 -7.10 -9.36 11.93
C LYS A 155 -8.28 -8.67 11.22
N PRO A 156 -8.31 -7.33 11.08
CA PRO A 156 -9.51 -6.66 10.62
C PRO A 156 -9.78 -6.86 9.12
N VAL A 157 -8.76 -7.15 8.32
CA VAL A 157 -8.92 -7.33 6.87
C VAL A 157 -8.61 -8.77 6.47
N ILE A 158 -7.37 -9.24 6.64
CA ILE A 158 -6.93 -10.52 6.05
C ILE A 158 -7.72 -11.71 6.60
N LYS A 159 -7.89 -11.79 7.92
CA LYS A 159 -8.61 -12.90 8.57
C LYS A 159 -10.12 -12.88 8.35
N LYS A 160 -10.72 -11.73 7.99
CA LYS A 160 -12.16 -11.65 7.70
C LYS A 160 -12.54 -12.21 6.31
N GLN A 161 -11.57 -12.45 5.43
CA GLN A 161 -11.81 -12.91 4.04
C GLN A 161 -12.07 -14.42 3.92
N SER A 162 -12.62 -15.09 4.94
CA SER A 162 -12.83 -16.55 4.94
C SER A 162 -13.85 -17.06 3.91
N PHE A 163 -14.66 -16.18 3.30
CA PHE A 163 -15.86 -16.55 2.52
C PHE A 163 -15.69 -16.59 0.98
N VAL A 164 -14.48 -16.41 0.44
CA VAL A 164 -14.28 -16.14 -1.01
C VAL A 164 -13.83 -17.36 -1.83
N PHE A 165 -13.89 -18.58 -1.29
CA PHE A 165 -13.42 -19.77 -2.00
C PHE A 165 -14.52 -20.58 -2.66
N HIS A 166 -14.75 -20.35 -3.95
CA HIS A 166 -15.24 -21.39 -4.86
C HIS A 166 -14.23 -21.52 -6.03
N SER A 167 -14.10 -22.72 -6.59
CA SER A 167 -12.94 -23.26 -7.32
C SER A 167 -12.43 -22.47 -8.54
N LEU A 168 -13.27 -21.73 -9.27
CA LEU A 168 -12.83 -20.84 -10.37
C LEU A 168 -12.24 -19.51 -9.85
N LEU A 169 -12.64 -19.09 -8.64
CA LEU A 169 -12.24 -17.84 -8.00
C LEU A 169 -10.92 -17.96 -7.23
N PHE A 170 -10.47 -19.19 -6.93
CA PHE A 170 -9.14 -19.44 -6.35
C PHE A 170 -8.02 -19.07 -7.34
N PHE A 171 -8.16 -19.45 -8.61
CA PHE A 171 -7.28 -19.02 -9.71
C PHE A 171 -7.26 -17.50 -9.86
N LEU A 172 -8.42 -16.88 -9.67
CA LEU A 172 -8.53 -15.42 -9.66
C LEU A 172 -7.89 -14.82 -8.43
N GLN A 173 -7.91 -15.44 -7.25
CA GLN A 173 -7.20 -14.92 -6.07
C GLN A 173 -5.68 -14.89 -6.27
N ASP A 174 -5.11 -15.91 -6.90
CA ASP A 174 -3.68 -15.94 -7.27
C ASP A 174 -3.34 -14.89 -8.35
N TRP A 175 -4.34 -14.45 -9.12
CA TRP A 175 -4.18 -13.50 -10.21
C TRP A 175 -4.68 -12.08 -9.92
N MET A 176 -5.49 -11.92 -8.89
CA MET A 176 -6.08 -10.69 -8.35
C MET A 176 -5.04 -9.89 -7.57
N HIS A 177 -3.79 -9.84 -8.06
CA HIS A 177 -2.76 -8.83 -7.79
C HIS A 177 -2.50 -8.38 -6.34
N PHE A 178 -3.11 -8.98 -5.31
CA PHE A 178 -2.77 -8.78 -3.91
C PHE A 178 -1.36 -9.30 -3.65
N SER A 179 -0.96 -10.30 -4.41
CA SER A 179 0.34 -10.93 -4.33
C SER A 179 1.44 -10.19 -5.08
N THR A 180 1.14 -9.32 -6.06
CA THR A 180 2.15 -8.74 -6.95
C THR A 180 2.11 -7.21 -6.94
N VAL A 181 3.23 -6.60 -6.59
CA VAL A 181 3.39 -5.14 -6.61
C VAL A 181 4.37 -4.78 -7.72
N LEU A 182 4.00 -3.81 -8.56
CA LEU A 182 4.78 -3.38 -9.71
C LEU A 182 5.25 -1.93 -9.57
N PHE A 183 6.54 -1.70 -9.81
CA PHE A 183 7.18 -0.40 -9.92
C PHE A 183 7.53 -0.11 -11.38
N PRO A 184 6.87 0.87 -12.00
CA PRO A 184 7.08 1.22 -13.39
C PRO A 184 8.17 2.26 -13.55
N THR A 185 8.73 2.33 -14.75
CA THR A 185 9.62 3.39 -15.20
C THR A 185 8.99 4.18 -16.34
N CYS A 186 9.45 5.42 -16.56
CA CYS A 186 9.07 6.21 -17.74
C CYS A 186 9.50 5.57 -19.07
N THR A 187 10.42 4.59 -19.03
CA THR A 187 10.84 3.80 -20.20
C THR A 187 9.91 2.63 -20.52
N GLY A 188 8.84 2.44 -19.73
CA GLY A 188 7.84 1.39 -19.93
C GLY A 188 8.21 0.04 -19.35
N LYS A 189 9.32 -0.05 -18.61
CA LYS A 189 9.68 -1.27 -17.88
C LYS A 189 8.90 -1.34 -16.58
N LEU A 190 8.51 -2.56 -16.23
CA LEU A 190 7.88 -2.91 -14.96
C LEU A 190 8.86 -3.78 -14.18
N TYR A 191 9.09 -3.39 -12.94
CA TYR A 191 9.82 -4.15 -11.94
C TYR A 191 8.85 -4.52 -10.81
N GLY A 192 9.19 -5.47 -9.96
CA GLY A 192 8.34 -5.77 -8.82
C GLY A 192 8.75 -7.04 -8.13
N SER A 193 7.87 -7.49 -7.25
CA SER A 193 7.98 -8.78 -6.58
C SER A 193 6.58 -9.33 -6.36
N SER A 194 6.52 -10.66 -6.26
CA SER A 194 5.28 -11.36 -5.92
C SER A 194 5.44 -12.28 -4.71
N VAL A 195 4.32 -12.65 -4.10
CA VAL A 195 4.28 -13.55 -2.95
C VAL A 195 3.29 -14.68 -3.16
N SER A 196 3.75 -15.92 -3.01
CA SER A 196 2.87 -17.07 -2.82
C SER A 196 2.34 -17.06 -1.38
N HIS A 197 1.08 -17.43 -1.17
CA HIS A 197 0.47 -17.47 0.17
C HIS A 197 0.33 -16.12 0.89
N PHE A 198 -0.24 -15.10 0.22
CA PHE A 198 -0.51 -13.77 0.77
C PHE A 198 -1.22 -13.75 2.15
N ARG A 199 -1.94 -14.81 2.52
CA ARG A 199 -2.57 -14.93 3.85
C ARG A 199 -1.55 -15.03 4.99
N ASN A 200 -0.35 -15.53 4.73
CA ASN A 200 0.71 -15.60 5.72
C ASN A 200 1.33 -14.21 5.92
N ILE A 201 1.28 -13.71 7.16
CA ILE A 201 1.88 -12.43 7.53
C ILE A 201 3.40 -12.41 7.31
N ASP A 202 4.09 -13.53 7.56
CA ASP A 202 5.55 -13.61 7.42
C ASP A 202 5.95 -13.36 5.96
N GLU A 203 5.19 -13.95 5.02
CA GLU A 203 5.40 -13.79 3.59
C GLU A 203 5.09 -12.36 3.12
N ARG A 204 4.06 -11.71 3.68
CA ARG A 204 3.79 -10.29 3.38
C ARG A 204 4.86 -9.35 3.92
N ILE A 205 5.41 -9.62 5.12
CA ILE A 205 6.53 -8.85 5.67
C ILE A 205 7.76 -9.02 4.78
N LYS A 206 8.10 -10.25 4.37
CA LYS A 206 9.19 -10.50 3.41
C LYS A 206 8.98 -9.78 2.08
N LEU A 207 7.76 -9.80 1.53
CA LEU A 207 7.41 -9.06 0.32
C LEU A 207 7.66 -7.55 0.51
N GLY A 208 7.17 -6.96 1.60
CA GLY A 208 7.38 -5.54 1.89
C GLY A 208 8.86 -5.16 1.93
N LYS A 209 9.70 -6.00 2.55
CA LYS A 209 11.15 -5.79 2.63
C LYS A 209 11.84 -5.91 1.27
N ARG A 210 11.49 -6.93 0.46
CA ARG A 210 11.98 -7.08 -0.93
C ARG A 210 11.63 -5.87 -1.79
N LEU A 211 10.39 -5.38 -1.66
CA LEU A 211 9.94 -4.18 -2.37
C LEU A 211 10.68 -2.92 -1.93
N ALA A 212 10.95 -2.76 -0.63
CA ALA A 212 11.77 -1.66 -0.12
C ALA A 212 13.18 -1.70 -0.73
N GLY A 213 13.83 -2.87 -0.70
CA GLY A 213 15.16 -3.07 -1.27
C GLY A 213 15.21 -2.78 -2.77
N LEU A 214 14.22 -3.27 -3.52
CA LEU A 214 14.09 -3.01 -4.95
C LEU A 214 13.89 -1.51 -5.24
N LEU A 215 12.97 -0.86 -4.52
CA LEU A 215 12.60 0.54 -4.77
C LEU A 215 13.78 1.49 -4.53
N PHE A 216 14.64 1.16 -3.56
CA PHE A 216 15.80 1.97 -3.18
C PHE A 216 17.14 1.43 -3.69
N SER A 217 17.13 0.50 -4.66
CA SER A 217 18.37 0.06 -5.30
C SER A 217 19.02 1.23 -6.05
N LYS A 218 20.36 1.23 -6.07
CA LYS A 218 21.15 2.32 -6.65
C LYS A 218 20.87 2.50 -8.14
N GLU A 219 20.55 1.41 -8.83
CA GLU A 219 20.36 1.34 -10.27
C GLU A 219 18.95 1.78 -10.71
N LEU A 220 17.93 1.59 -9.85
CA LEU A 220 16.53 1.74 -10.25
C LEU A 220 15.81 2.90 -9.54
N PHE A 221 16.27 3.33 -8.35
CA PHE A 221 15.59 4.37 -7.57
C PHE A 221 15.29 5.63 -8.39
N SER A 222 16.26 6.13 -9.16
CA SER A 222 16.08 7.33 -9.99
C SER A 222 14.96 7.19 -11.01
N GLN A 223 14.80 5.99 -11.61
CA GLN A 223 13.77 5.71 -12.61
C GLN A 223 12.38 5.62 -11.96
N PHE A 224 12.27 5.02 -10.78
CA PHE A 224 11.01 4.96 -10.02
C PHE A 224 10.59 6.33 -9.51
N HIS A 225 11.56 7.11 -9.01
CA HIS A 225 11.31 8.46 -8.54
C HIS A 225 10.86 9.37 -9.69
N GLU A 226 11.54 9.31 -10.85
CA GLU A 226 11.13 10.03 -12.06
C GLU A 226 9.69 9.69 -12.47
N PHE A 227 9.33 8.40 -12.48
CA PHE A 227 7.97 7.97 -12.78
C PHE A 227 6.95 8.61 -11.84
N SER A 228 7.22 8.59 -10.53
CA SER A 228 6.32 9.17 -9.52
C SER A 228 6.13 10.68 -9.70
N CYS A 229 7.19 11.40 -10.09
CA CYS A 229 7.14 12.84 -10.35
C CYS A 229 6.38 13.18 -11.64
N ARG A 230 6.51 12.36 -12.68
CA ARG A 230 5.94 12.66 -14.02
C ARG A 230 4.52 12.12 -14.20
N THR A 231 4.05 11.27 -13.30
CA THR A 231 2.80 10.55 -13.46
C THR A 231 1.85 10.88 -12.32
N GLU A 232 0.81 11.65 -12.62
CA GLU A 232 -0.28 11.92 -11.69
C GLU A 232 -0.98 10.60 -11.31
N PRO A 233 -1.16 10.27 -10.01
CA PRO A 233 -1.89 9.09 -9.61
C PRO A 233 -3.40 9.33 -9.82
N THR A 234 -3.99 8.66 -10.80
CA THR A 234 -5.43 8.66 -11.07
C THR A 234 -6.11 7.37 -10.61
N GLY A 235 -5.30 6.36 -10.30
CA GLY A 235 -5.74 5.03 -9.96
C GLY A 235 -6.19 4.24 -11.18
N ALA A 236 -6.10 4.77 -12.41
CA ALA A 236 -6.35 3.99 -13.61
C ALA A 236 -5.09 3.19 -13.98
N ARG A 237 -5.28 2.03 -14.62
CA ARG A 237 -4.16 1.25 -15.19
C ARG A 237 -3.37 2.05 -16.23
N TYR A 238 -4.02 3.03 -16.86
CA TYR A 238 -3.40 3.97 -17.79
C TYR A 238 -2.21 4.74 -17.20
N ASP A 239 -2.16 4.96 -15.88
CA ASP A 239 -1.03 5.61 -15.20
C ASP A 239 0.30 4.87 -15.50
N TYR A 240 0.23 3.54 -15.61
CA TYR A 240 1.34 2.65 -15.95
C TYR A 240 1.45 2.41 -17.46
N GLU A 241 0.33 2.06 -18.11
CA GLU A 241 0.29 1.61 -19.51
C GLU A 241 0.75 2.67 -20.51
N ARG A 242 0.61 3.96 -20.19
CA ARG A 242 1.00 5.07 -21.07
C ARG A 242 2.49 5.06 -21.46
N TYR A 243 3.35 4.38 -20.68
CA TYR A 243 4.78 4.27 -20.95
C TYR A 243 5.15 2.98 -21.69
N ARG A 244 4.20 2.05 -21.87
CA ARG A 244 4.44 0.77 -22.56
C ARG A 244 4.58 0.99 -24.06
N LYS A 245 5.30 0.07 -24.74
CA LYS A 245 5.49 0.09 -26.21
C LYS A 245 4.17 0.04 -26.99
N LYS A 246 3.17 -0.65 -26.45
CA LYS A 246 1.82 -0.76 -27.02
C LYS A 246 0.79 -0.34 -25.96
N PRO A 247 0.58 0.98 -25.77
CA PRO A 247 -0.24 1.47 -24.67
C PRO A 247 -1.70 1.09 -24.88
N ARG A 248 -2.32 0.49 -23.86
CA ARG A 248 -3.75 0.20 -23.83
C ARG A 248 -4.50 1.39 -23.24
N ARG A 249 -5.25 2.11 -24.07
CA ARG A 249 -6.00 3.30 -23.63
C ARG A 249 -7.42 2.90 -23.22
N HIS A 250 -7.92 3.55 -22.17
CA HIS A 250 -9.33 3.50 -21.76
C HIS A 250 -9.90 2.14 -21.33
N GLU A 251 -9.05 1.14 -21.02
CA GLU A 251 -9.54 -0.15 -20.51
C GLU A 251 -10.03 -0.09 -19.05
N THR A 252 -9.63 0.94 -18.29
CA THR A 252 -9.98 1.12 -16.89
C THR A 252 -10.42 2.55 -16.60
N PRO A 253 -11.45 2.75 -15.76
CA PRO A 253 -11.86 4.08 -15.32
C PRO A 253 -10.85 4.67 -14.31
N MET A 254 -10.94 5.98 -14.08
CA MET A 254 -10.23 6.64 -12.97
C MET A 254 -10.99 6.44 -11.66
N LEU A 255 -10.28 6.33 -10.53
CA LEU A 255 -10.86 5.99 -9.23
C LEU A 255 -12.06 6.88 -8.85
N ARG A 256 -11.85 8.20 -8.91
CA ARG A 256 -12.86 9.20 -8.52
C ARG A 256 -14.02 9.35 -9.51
N LYS A 257 -13.96 8.69 -10.68
CA LYS A 257 -15.08 8.62 -11.63
C LYS A 257 -16.01 7.45 -11.36
N VAL A 258 -15.54 6.42 -10.64
CA VAL A 258 -16.25 5.15 -10.52
C VAL A 258 -16.59 4.77 -9.08
N TYR A 259 -15.75 5.14 -8.11
CA TYR A 259 -16.00 4.84 -6.71
C TYR A 259 -16.33 6.09 -5.90
N PRO A 260 -17.35 6.02 -5.02
CA PRO A 260 -17.62 7.08 -4.08
C PRO A 260 -16.57 7.09 -2.97
N VAL A 261 -16.50 8.21 -2.23
CA VAL A 261 -15.77 8.24 -0.95
C VAL A 261 -16.47 7.31 0.03
N ILE A 262 -15.72 6.40 0.63
CA ILE A 262 -16.23 5.46 1.62
C ILE A 262 -16.05 6.05 3.02
N SER A 263 -17.15 6.12 3.77
CA SER A 263 -17.10 6.48 5.18
C SER A 263 -16.67 5.26 5.99
N HIS A 264 -15.57 5.38 6.70
CA HIS A 264 -15.07 4.35 7.60
C HIS A 264 -15.39 4.73 9.04
N GLN A 265 -15.87 3.77 9.83
CA GLN A 265 -16.00 3.95 11.27
C GLN A 265 -14.70 3.53 11.95
N ILE A 266 -14.18 4.38 12.82
CA ILE A 266 -13.04 4.05 13.67
C ILE A 266 -13.57 3.16 14.80
N GLU A 267 -13.60 1.84 14.57
CA GLU A 267 -13.62 0.88 15.67
C GLU A 267 -12.31 1.01 16.46
N LYS A 268 -12.28 0.54 17.71
CA LYS A 268 -11.04 0.53 18.52
C LYS A 268 -9.94 -0.17 17.71
N THR A 269 -8.89 0.58 17.34
CA THR A 269 -7.69 0.00 16.73
C THR A 269 -7.04 -0.93 17.75
N GLU A 270 -7.04 -2.23 17.46
CA GLU A 270 -6.35 -3.20 18.30
C GLU A 270 -4.83 -2.92 18.28
N GLN A 271 -4.24 -2.76 19.46
CA GLN A 271 -2.78 -2.63 19.60
C GLN A 271 -2.15 -4.01 19.50
N TRP A 272 -1.74 -4.37 18.28
CA TRP A 272 -1.28 -5.72 17.99
C TRP A 272 -0.06 -6.15 18.80
N ASP A 273 0.78 -5.20 19.20
CA ASP A 273 1.99 -5.41 20.00
C ASP A 273 1.69 -5.79 21.46
N MET A 274 0.44 -5.67 21.91
CA MET A 274 0.03 -6.16 23.24
C MET A 274 -0.14 -7.69 23.29
N TYR A 275 -0.49 -8.32 22.17
CA TYR A 275 -0.79 -9.76 22.12
C TYR A 275 0.09 -10.55 21.15
N ARG A 276 1.01 -9.88 20.45
CA ARG A 276 1.93 -10.52 19.51
C ARG A 276 3.34 -9.99 19.68
N ARG A 277 4.29 -10.92 19.88
CA ARG A 277 5.72 -10.62 19.88
C ARG A 277 6.25 -10.52 18.46
N VAL A 278 7.17 -9.59 18.24
CA VAL A 278 7.93 -9.47 17.00
C VAL A 278 8.85 -10.69 16.88
N LYS A 279 8.73 -11.43 15.77
CA LYS A 279 9.61 -12.58 15.49
C LYS A 279 11.01 -12.08 15.11
N LYS A 280 12.06 -12.77 15.56
CA LYS A 280 13.44 -12.45 15.17
C LYS A 280 13.61 -12.47 13.65
N ASP A 281 12.97 -13.44 12.99
CA ASP A 281 13.02 -13.62 11.54
C ASP A 281 12.46 -12.42 10.75
N TRP A 282 11.58 -11.61 11.34
CA TRP A 282 11.08 -10.39 10.69
C TRP A 282 12.16 -9.30 10.56
N LEU A 283 13.18 -9.36 11.41
CA LEU A 283 14.30 -8.43 11.40
C LEU A 283 15.39 -8.85 10.42
N ILE A 284 15.45 -10.13 10.02
CA ILE A 284 16.44 -10.67 9.08
C ILE A 284 16.12 -10.19 7.65
N GLU A 285 17.10 -9.67 6.94
CA GLU A 285 16.96 -9.27 5.53
C GLU A 285 16.43 -10.43 4.67
N PRO A 286 15.49 -10.17 3.75
CA PRO A 286 14.98 -11.20 2.86
C PRO A 286 16.01 -11.58 1.79
N GLU A 287 15.87 -12.78 1.24
CA GLU A 287 16.59 -13.18 0.03
C GLU A 287 16.18 -12.30 -1.16
N TRP A 288 17.15 -11.98 -2.01
CA TRP A 288 16.96 -11.13 -3.18
C TRP A 288 16.49 -11.95 -4.38
N GLU A 289 15.56 -11.39 -5.16
CA GLU A 289 15.15 -11.98 -6.44
C GLU A 289 16.20 -11.70 -7.51
N GLU A 290 16.65 -12.74 -8.21
CA GLU A 290 17.66 -12.63 -9.28
C GLU A 290 17.18 -11.76 -10.45
N ASN A 291 15.87 -11.72 -10.74
CA ASN A 291 15.32 -10.92 -11.82
C ASN A 291 14.01 -10.21 -11.41
N PRO A 292 14.09 -8.96 -10.91
CA PRO A 292 12.92 -8.20 -10.52
C PRO A 292 12.16 -7.57 -11.71
N GLN A 293 12.63 -7.72 -12.96
CA GLN A 293 11.97 -7.11 -14.12
C GLN A 293 10.80 -7.98 -14.62
N LEU A 294 9.59 -7.60 -14.25
CA LEU A 294 8.35 -8.36 -14.50
C LEU A 294 7.60 -7.99 -15.78
N SER A 295 8.24 -7.29 -16.72
CA SER A 295 7.56 -6.73 -17.91
C SER A 295 6.92 -7.78 -18.81
N GLU A 296 7.64 -8.86 -19.11
CA GLU A 296 7.15 -9.93 -19.99
C GLU A 296 6.16 -10.84 -19.26
N TRP A 297 6.47 -11.16 -18.00
CA TRP A 297 5.56 -11.90 -17.12
C TRP A 297 4.21 -11.20 -17.01
N TYR A 298 4.21 -9.88 -16.82
CA TYR A 298 3.01 -9.06 -16.74
C TYR A 298 2.21 -9.11 -18.05
N ASP A 299 2.86 -8.94 -19.21
CA ASP A 299 2.18 -9.03 -20.51
C ASP A 299 1.56 -10.42 -20.73
N HIS A 300 2.28 -11.47 -20.33
CA HIS A 300 1.78 -12.84 -20.41
C HIS A 300 0.56 -13.03 -19.52
N LYS A 301 0.57 -12.55 -18.28
CA LYS A 301 -0.56 -12.61 -17.36
C LYS A 301 -1.78 -11.84 -17.87
N GLN A 302 -1.58 -10.67 -18.44
CA GLN A 302 -2.66 -9.90 -19.09
C GLN A 302 -3.26 -10.66 -20.28
N LYS A 303 -2.44 -11.32 -21.11
CA LYS A 303 -2.95 -12.17 -22.20
C LYS A 303 -3.76 -13.36 -21.68
N GLN A 304 -3.28 -14.02 -20.62
CA GLN A 304 -4.03 -15.10 -19.96
C GLN A 304 -5.41 -14.60 -19.49
N LEU A 305 -5.51 -13.35 -18.99
CA LEU A 305 -6.80 -12.76 -18.59
C LEU A 305 -7.76 -12.64 -19.73
N HIS A 306 -7.29 -12.03 -20.80
CA HIS A 306 -8.13 -11.77 -21.94
C HIS A 306 -8.62 -13.09 -22.53
N THR A 307 -7.74 -14.08 -22.67
CA THR A 307 -8.11 -15.41 -23.16
C THR A 307 -9.13 -16.08 -22.25
N ALA A 308 -8.95 -16.05 -20.92
CA ALA A 308 -9.89 -16.66 -19.98
C ALA A 308 -11.28 -16.02 -20.06
N VAL A 309 -11.35 -14.69 -20.19
CA VAL A 309 -12.62 -13.96 -20.39
C VAL A 309 -13.29 -14.38 -21.69
N MET A 310 -12.55 -14.41 -22.80
CA MET A 310 -13.09 -14.79 -24.11
C MET A 310 -13.60 -16.24 -24.12
N VAL A 311 -12.88 -17.17 -23.48
CA VAL A 311 -13.31 -18.58 -23.37
C VAL A 311 -14.57 -18.70 -22.51
N LYS A 312 -14.66 -17.97 -21.39
CA LYS A 312 -15.86 -17.95 -20.55
C LYS A 312 -17.08 -17.46 -21.33
N GLU A 313 -16.93 -16.37 -22.09
CA GLU A 313 -17.99 -15.81 -22.94
C GLU A 313 -18.41 -16.80 -24.04
N TRP A 314 -17.45 -17.49 -24.67
CA TRP A 314 -17.73 -18.49 -25.71
C TRP A 314 -18.46 -19.73 -25.18
N LEU A 315 -18.13 -20.20 -23.97
CA LEU A 315 -18.75 -21.36 -23.35
C LEU A 315 -20.15 -21.10 -22.74
N GLY A 316 -20.65 -19.85 -22.78
CA GLY A 316 -22.00 -19.51 -22.31
C GLY A 316 -22.19 -19.60 -20.79
N PHE A 317 -21.11 -19.63 -20.01
CA PHE A 317 -21.20 -19.57 -18.54
C PHE A 317 -21.52 -18.13 -18.10
N HIS A 318 -22.80 -17.85 -17.83
CA HIS A 318 -23.26 -16.56 -17.30
C HIS A 318 -23.00 -16.42 -15.79
#